data_AF-A0A7W2FD88-F1
#
_entry.id   AF-A0A7W2FD88-F1
#
_cell.length_a   1.000
_cell.length_b   1.000
_cell.length_c   1.000
_cell.angle_alpha   90.00
_cell.angle_beta   90.00
_cell.angle_gamma   90.00
#
_symmetry.space_group_name_H-M   'P 1'
#
loop_
_entity.id
_entity.type
_entity.pdbx_description
1 polymer ?
#
loop_
_entity_poly.entity_id
_entity_poly.type
_entity_poly.pdbx_seq_one_letter_code
_entity_poly.pdbx_strand_id
1 'polypeptide(L)' 'MLLNEMLAQGVGPSELARRMGTIPQNVNRLIDVRHTSKLDSIEQAVAALGKHLELRLA' A
#
# COMPACT_ATOMS: atom_id res chain seq x y z
N MET A 1 0.75 9.31 0.29
CA MET A 1 1.35 8.41 1.31
C MET A 1 0.35 7.29 1.58
N LEU A 2 0.69 6.04 1.28
CA LEU A 2 -0.21 4.87 1.40
C LEU A 2 -0.86 4.75 2.79
N LEU A 3 -0.07 5.00 3.85
CA LEU A 3 -0.55 4.95 5.24
C LEU A 3 -1.69 5.93 5.53
N ASN A 4 -1.65 7.14 4.95
CA ASN A 4 -2.69 8.14 5.16
C ASN A 4 -4.02 7.71 4.52
N GLU A 5 -3.97 7.07 3.34
CA GLU A 5 -5.16 6.55 2.69
C GLU A 5 -5.75 5.37 3.46
N MET A 6 -4.90 4.48 3.96
CA MET A 6 -5.31 3.39 4.85
C MET A 6 -6.03 3.92 6.10
N LEU A 7 -5.48 4.96 6.74
CA LEU A 7 -6.11 5.60 7.90
C LEU A 7 -7.44 6.27 7.54
N ALA A 8 -7.51 6.97 6.41
CA ALA A 8 -8.72 7.64 5.93
C ALA A 8 -9.87 6.66 5.65
N GLN A 9 -9.56 5.46 5.14
CA GLN A 9 -10.54 4.42 4.85
C GLN A 9 -10.77 3.44 6.02
N GLY A 10 -10.05 3.57 7.14
CA GLY A 10 -10.10 2.61 8.25
C GLY A 10 -9.60 1.20 7.87
N VAL A 11 -8.72 1.10 6.87
CA VAL A 11 -8.20 -0.17 6.36
C VAL A 11 -6.92 -0.55 7.09
N GLY A 12 -6.98 -1.64 7.87
CA GLY A 12 -5.81 -2.22 8.51
C GLY A 12 -4.96 -3.09 7.56
N PRO A 13 -3.73 -3.47 7.97
CA PRO A 13 -2.82 -4.28 7.15
C PRO A 13 -3.42 -5.63 6.72
N SER A 14 -4.19 -6.28 7.61
CA SER A 14 -4.86 -7.55 7.33
C SER A 14 -5.95 -7.43 6.27
N GLU A 15 -6.66 -6.31 6.26
CA GLU A 15 -7.73 -6.04 5.28
C GLU A 15 -7.12 -5.66 3.93
N LEU A 16 -6.09 -4.81 3.92
CA LEU A 16 -5.34 -4.51 2.70
C LEU A 16 -4.72 -5.78 2.09
N ALA A 17 -4.19 -6.68 2.93
CA ALA A 17 -3.64 -7.95 2.47
C ALA A 17 -4.70 -8.81 1.77
N ARG A 18 -5.93 -8.86 2.31
CA ARG A 18 -7.06 -9.56 1.67
C ARG A 18 -7.42 -8.94 0.32
N ARG A 19 -7.49 -7.61 0.23
CA ARG A 19 -7.79 -6.90 -1.03
C ARG A 19 -6.71 -7.10 -2.09
N MET A 20 -5.46 -7.18 -1.66
CA MET A 20 -4.30 -7.44 -2.53
C MET A 20 -4.10 -8.93 -2.86
N GLY A 21 -4.88 -9.84 -2.25
CA GLY A 21 -4.68 -11.29 -2.40
C GLY A 21 -3.32 -11.77 -1.88
N THR A 22 -2.77 -11.12 -0.85
CA THR A 22 -1.44 -11.39 -0.30
C THR A 22 -1.47 -11.62 1.21
N ILE A 23 -0.30 -11.87 1.81
CA ILE A 23 -0.16 -12.06 3.25
C ILE A 23 0.11 -10.73 3.98
N PRO A 24 -0.35 -10.55 5.24
CA PRO A 24 -0.15 -9.30 6.00
C PRO A 24 1.32 -8.88 6.16
N GLN A 25 2.24 -9.85 6.19
CA GLN A 25 3.68 -9.57 6.26
C GLN A 25 4.19 -8.81 5.03
N ASN A 26 3.63 -9.07 3.85
CA ASN A 26 3.97 -8.32 2.64
C ASN A 26 3.47 -6.88 2.75
N VAL A 27 2.23 -6.68 3.23
CA VAL A 27 1.68 -5.35 3.46
C VAL A 27 2.51 -4.57 4.48
N ASN A 28 2.90 -5.19 5.59
CA ASN A 28 3.75 -4.56 6.60
C ASN A 28 5.09 -4.08 6.04
N ARG A 29 5.65 -4.78 5.04
CA ARG A 29 6.88 -4.33 4.35
C ARG A 29 6.64 -3.11 3.45
N LEU A 30 5.42 -2.92 2.93
CA LEU A 30 5.07 -1.77 2.07
C LEU A 30 4.87 -0.47 2.84
N ILE A 31 4.40 -0.56 4.08
CA ILE A 31 4.27 0.57 5.00
C ILE A 31 5.55 0.85 5.80
N ASP A 32 6.54 -0.07 5.78
CA ASP A 32 7.86 0.17 6.35
C ASP A 32 8.76 0.92 5.35
N VAL A 33 8.90 2.23 5.57
CA VAL A 33 9.74 3.17 4.82
C VAL A 33 11.24 2.83 4.81
N ARG A 34 11.70 1.88 5.63
CA ARG A 34 13.12 1.46 5.68
C ARG A 34 13.45 0.34 4.70
N HIS A 35 12.46 -0.24 4.04
CA HIS A 35 12.67 -1.30 3.05
C HIS A 35 12.41 -0.76 1.65
N THR A 36 13.26 -1.14 0.70
CA THR A 36 13.09 -0.92 -0.74
C THR A 36 11.88 -1.71 -1.23
N SER A 37 10.70 -1.19 -0.93
CA SER A 37 9.43 -1.65 -1.46
C SER A 37 9.43 -1.34 -2.96
N LYS A 38 9.41 -2.39 -3.78
CA LYS A 38 9.33 -2.26 -5.23
C LYS A 38 8.11 -1.39 -5.59
N LEU A 39 8.29 -0.44 -6.50
CA LEU A 39 7.26 0.50 -6.93
C LEU A 39 5.94 -0.22 -7.28
N ASP A 40 6.04 -1.36 -7.97
CA ASP A 40 4.91 -2.22 -8.35
C ASP A 40 4.02 -2.61 -7.17
N SER A 41 4.62 -2.86 -6.00
CA SER A 41 3.88 -3.27 -4.82
C SER A 41 3.16 -2.09 -4.14
N ILE A 42 3.69 -0.88 -4.27
CA ILE A 42 3.01 0.34 -3.82
C ILE A 42 1.84 0.63 -4.76
N GLU A 43 2.04 0.52 -6.08
CA GLU A 43 0.94 0.67 -7.05
C GLU A 43 -0.20 -0.30 -6.78
N GLN A 44 0.09 -1.58 -6.56
CA GLN A 44 -0.93 -2.57 -6.23
C GLN A 44 -1.67 -2.24 -4.93
N ALA A 45 -0.96 -1.77 -3.90
CA ALA A 45 -1.58 -1.38 -2.64
C ALA A 45 -2.50 -0.16 -2.79
N VAL A 46 -2.07 0.84 -3.55
CA VAL A 46 -2.85 2.05 -3.86
C VAL A 46 -4.06 1.71 -4.73
N ALA A 47 -3.90 0.81 -5.71
CA ALA A 47 -4.99 0.30 -6.54
C ALA A 47 -6.02 -0.51 -5.72
N ALA A 48 -5.57 -1.33 -4.76
CA ALA A 48 -6.44 -2.07 -3.85
C ALA A 48 -7.26 -1.16 -2.90
N LEU A 49 -6.85 0.10 -2.76
CA LEU A 49 -7.59 1.16 -2.06
C LEU A 49 -8.44 2.02 -3.01
N GLY A 50 -8.51 1.68 -4.31
CA GLY A 50 -9.27 2.41 -5.31
C GLY A 50 -8.65 3.75 -5.72
N LYS A 51 -7.33 3.91 -5.56
CA LYS A 51 -6.57 5.11 -5.92
C LYS A 51 -5.54 4.80 -7.01
N HIS A 52 -5.00 5.84 -7.62
CA HIS A 52 -3.88 5.74 -8.55
C HIS A 52 -2.66 6.45 -7.99
N LEU A 53 -1.48 5.85 -8.19
CA LEU A 53 -0.21 6.47 -7.81
C LEU A 53 0.22 7.43 -8.93
N GLU A 54 0.32 8.73 -8.62
CA GLU A 54 0.93 9.72 -9.53
C GLU A 54 2.36 10.01 -9.08
N LEU A 55 3.33 9.69 -9.93
CA LEU A 55 4.73 10.09 -9.76
C LEU A 55 4.96 11.40 -10.51
N ARG A 56 5.39 12.45 -9.81
CA ARG A 56 5.87 13.70 -10.41
C ARG A 56 7.37 13.82 -10.18
N LEU A 57 8.12 13.89 -11.27
CA LEU A 57 9.55 14.25 -11.24
C LEU A 57 9.64 15.78 -11.25
N ALA A 58 10.45 16.34 -10.34
CA ALA A 58 10.72 17.77 -10.23
C ALA A 58 12.06 18.11 -10.87
#